data_AF-A0A813FXH6-F1
#
_entry.id   AF-A0A813FXH6-F1
#
_cell.length_a   1.000
_cell.length_b   1.000
_cell.length_c   1.000
_cell.angle_alpha   90.00
_cell.angle_beta   90.00
_cell.angle_gamma   90.00
#
_symmetry.space_group_name_H-M   'P 1'
#
loop_
_entity.id
_entity.type
_entity.pdbx_description
1 polymer ?
#
loop_
_entity_poly.entity_id
_entity_poly.type
_entity_poly.pdbx_seq_one_letter_code
_entity_poly.pdbx_strand_id
1 'polypeptide(L)'
;MTRFLFLLGAAAVAQAKLQKGVDIHCVGIRAHALHYEVEGEETNGDSLAEVRSAQINMEPLPSRDDHCLALSKSENRSQEVCYGVNQDASCAAAKADLPLESGVDCKNLGAEAGLFYSLNYTMLEVNAVAVGFRGMTLKGALELHTSPSASKVAMKGSKVLRDNQATRVVHTLVGCPVCVRVSVSVAMPTTLDYSLALNDAADLTVGAEMEVEIGDMSMTWEKKHGWKKSVETKPTMTMSPVLSGNVDVRAQLGLQMSSSLQVDIDKLAWYHVDMAPSFPTRFELKDSSSTSPTLCSDSHAEFSLSHEADLHVSMFNKTHEFKHWGPVKDFSKGKRLHKCVDVPTDEGLVIV
;
A
#
# COMPACT_ATOMS: atom_id res chain seq x y z
N MET A 1 32.80 -69.89 -22.83
CA MET A 1 31.56 -69.29 -23.36
C MET A 1 30.88 -68.55 -22.23
N THR A 2 31.11 -67.25 -22.10
CA THR A 2 30.58 -66.43 -21.00
C THR A 2 29.56 -65.48 -21.61
N ARG A 3 28.27 -65.71 -21.34
CA ARG A 3 27.18 -64.86 -21.84
C ARG A 3 27.13 -63.58 -21.02
N PHE A 4 27.46 -62.45 -21.64
CA PHE A 4 27.11 -61.13 -21.14
C PHE A 4 25.62 -60.88 -21.41
N LEU A 5 24.82 -60.82 -20.34
CA LEU A 5 23.46 -60.28 -20.39
C LEU A 5 23.58 -58.75 -20.33
N PHE A 6 23.40 -58.06 -21.45
CA PHE A 6 23.16 -56.62 -21.46
C PHE A 6 21.70 -56.37 -21.05
N LEU A 7 21.50 -55.97 -19.78
CA LEU A 7 20.26 -55.36 -19.32
C LEU A 7 20.17 -53.95 -19.94
N LEU A 8 19.37 -53.82 -20.99
CA LEU A 8 18.86 -52.52 -21.44
C LEU A 8 17.88 -52.00 -20.39
N GLY A 9 18.37 -51.16 -19.48
CA GLY A 9 17.52 -50.34 -18.63
C GLY A 9 16.81 -49.32 -19.50
N ALA A 10 15.50 -49.48 -19.71
CA ALA A 10 14.65 -48.45 -20.27
C ALA A 10 14.61 -47.28 -19.28
N ALA A 11 15.39 -46.24 -19.53
CA ALA A 11 15.20 -44.97 -18.85
C ALA A 11 13.82 -44.45 -19.25
N ALA A 12 12.87 -44.46 -18.32
CA ALA A 12 11.60 -43.79 -18.49
C ALA A 12 11.92 -42.29 -18.65
N VAL A 13 11.91 -41.82 -19.88
CA VAL A 13 11.98 -40.38 -20.16
C VAL A 13 10.64 -39.83 -19.67
N ALA A 14 10.63 -39.21 -18.48
CA ALA A 14 9.48 -38.50 -17.99
C ALA A 14 9.06 -37.48 -19.06
N GLN A 15 7.86 -37.66 -19.61
CA GLN A 15 7.34 -36.76 -20.62
C GLN A 15 6.97 -35.45 -19.93
N ALA A 16 7.63 -34.36 -20.34
CA ALA A 16 7.24 -33.04 -19.92
C ALA A 16 5.79 -32.78 -20.37
N LYS A 17 4.97 -32.32 -19.45
CA LYS A 17 3.59 -31.93 -19.67
C LYS A 17 3.53 -30.42 -19.81
N LEU A 18 2.80 -29.95 -20.82
CA LEU A 18 2.45 -28.54 -20.98
C LEU A 18 1.04 -28.33 -20.41
N GLN A 19 0.88 -27.36 -19.52
CA GLN A 19 -0.40 -26.93 -18.97
C GLN A 19 -0.60 -25.45 -19.24
N LYS A 20 -1.76 -25.08 -19.77
CA LYS A 20 -2.11 -23.69 -20.07
C LYS A 20 -3.54 -23.42 -19.66
N GLY A 21 -3.78 -22.27 -19.05
CA GLY A 21 -5.11 -21.90 -18.59
C GLY A 21 -5.18 -20.51 -17.99
N VAL A 22 -6.37 -20.19 -17.50
CA VAL A 22 -6.67 -18.96 -16.76
C VAL A 22 -7.55 -19.35 -15.59
N ASP A 23 -7.07 -19.09 -14.38
CA ASP A 23 -7.87 -19.24 -13.16
C ASP A 23 -8.33 -17.86 -12.69
N ILE A 24 -9.51 -17.79 -12.06
CA ILE A 24 -9.95 -16.57 -11.38
C ILE A 24 -9.59 -16.71 -9.90
N HIS A 25 -8.80 -15.77 -9.39
CA HIS A 25 -8.43 -15.69 -7.99
C HIS A 25 -9.05 -14.46 -7.34
N CYS A 26 -9.65 -14.63 -6.17
CA CYS A 26 -10.32 -13.55 -5.46
C CYS A 26 -9.46 -13.01 -4.32
N VAL A 27 -9.16 -11.71 -4.36
CA VAL A 27 -8.49 -10.96 -3.29
C VAL A 27 -9.53 -10.02 -2.67
N GLY A 28 -10.12 -10.45 -1.54
CA GLY A 28 -11.33 -9.81 -1.02
C GLY A 28 -12.49 -9.91 -2.02
N ILE A 29 -13.03 -8.75 -2.41
CA ILE A 29 -14.09 -8.64 -3.42
C ILE A 29 -13.56 -8.48 -4.85
N ARG A 30 -12.24 -8.37 -5.03
CA ARG A 30 -11.62 -8.08 -6.33
C ARG A 30 -11.16 -9.33 -7.04
N ALA A 31 -11.60 -9.52 -8.28
CA ALA A 31 -11.20 -10.61 -9.13
C ALA A 31 -9.85 -10.33 -9.81
N HIS A 32 -8.99 -11.33 -9.85
CA HIS A 32 -7.73 -11.32 -10.58
C HIS A 32 -7.70 -12.51 -11.54
N ALA A 33 -7.27 -12.28 -12.77
CA ALA A 33 -7.05 -13.33 -13.75
C ALA A 33 -5.62 -13.85 -13.59
N LEU A 34 -5.49 -15.16 -13.38
CA LEU A 34 -4.22 -15.83 -13.23
C LEU A 34 -3.95 -16.69 -14.45
N HIS A 35 -3.26 -16.11 -15.42
CA HIS A 35 -2.86 -16.75 -16.66
C HIS A 35 -1.60 -17.57 -16.40
N TYR A 36 -1.59 -18.82 -16.86
CA TYR A 36 -0.42 -19.68 -16.75
C TYR A 36 -0.16 -20.45 -18.03
N GLU A 37 1.12 -20.66 -18.30
CA GLU A 37 1.65 -21.63 -19.25
C GLU A 37 2.88 -22.26 -18.58
N VAL A 38 2.74 -23.51 -18.15
CA VAL A 38 3.79 -24.23 -17.38
C VAL A 38 4.15 -25.52 -18.09
N GLU A 39 5.44 -25.82 -18.14
CA GLU A 39 5.97 -27.04 -18.71
C GLU A 39 6.85 -27.74 -17.69
N GLY A 40 6.65 -29.03 -17.46
CA GLY A 40 7.44 -29.77 -16.48
C GLY A 40 6.98 -31.20 -16.27
N GLU A 41 7.59 -31.86 -15.30
CA GLU A 41 7.12 -33.14 -14.79
C GLU A 41 6.03 -32.92 -13.74
N GLU A 42 5.33 -33.98 -13.34
CA GLU A 42 4.30 -33.86 -12.31
C GLU A 42 4.93 -33.52 -10.96
N THR A 43 4.41 -32.51 -10.29
CA THR A 43 4.83 -32.12 -8.94
C THR A 43 3.63 -31.56 -8.17
N ASN A 44 3.78 -31.41 -6.86
CA ASN A 44 2.74 -30.89 -5.96
C ASN A 44 2.89 -29.38 -5.69
N GLY A 45 3.86 -28.73 -6.34
CA GLY A 45 4.16 -27.31 -6.20
C GLY A 45 4.91 -26.93 -4.92
N ASP A 46 5.46 -27.89 -4.18
CA ASP A 46 6.37 -27.59 -3.07
C ASP A 46 7.77 -27.18 -3.56
N SER A 47 8.09 -27.50 -4.82
CA SER A 47 9.37 -27.22 -5.48
C SER A 47 9.15 -26.78 -6.93
N LEU A 48 10.10 -25.99 -7.46
CA LEU A 48 10.19 -25.65 -8.88
C LEU A 48 11.15 -26.57 -9.65
N ALA A 49 11.67 -27.61 -8.99
CA ALA A 49 12.70 -28.51 -9.49
C ALA A 49 12.31 -29.23 -10.78
N GLU A 50 11.07 -29.68 -10.82
CA GLU A 50 10.48 -30.45 -11.92
C GLU A 50 9.91 -29.56 -13.02
N VAL A 51 9.90 -28.24 -12.82
CA VAL A 51 9.30 -27.28 -13.74
C VAL A 51 10.36 -26.74 -14.68
N ARG A 52 10.24 -27.12 -15.96
CA ARG A 52 11.15 -26.70 -17.04
C ARG A 52 10.88 -25.28 -17.49
N SER A 53 9.65 -24.83 -17.53
CA SER A 53 9.34 -23.43 -17.83
C SER A 53 8.03 -23.02 -17.16
N ALA A 54 7.91 -21.75 -16.79
CA ALA A 54 6.63 -21.19 -16.39
C ALA A 54 6.53 -19.73 -16.84
N GLN A 55 5.38 -19.40 -17.40
CA GLN A 55 4.90 -18.05 -17.58
C GLN A 55 3.63 -17.91 -16.74
N ILE A 56 3.68 -17.07 -15.72
CA ILE A 56 2.55 -16.85 -14.82
C ILE A 56 2.31 -15.36 -14.74
N ASN A 57 1.14 -14.92 -15.15
CA ASN A 57 0.75 -13.53 -15.14
C ASN A 57 -0.55 -13.37 -14.36
N MET A 58 -0.53 -12.50 -13.35
CA MET A 58 -1.72 -12.12 -12.62
C MET A 58 -2.02 -10.65 -12.85
N GLU A 59 -3.25 -10.37 -13.23
CA GLU A 59 -3.72 -9.01 -13.43
C GLU A 59 -5.12 -8.82 -12.83
N PRO A 60 -5.46 -7.58 -12.41
CA PRO A 60 -6.81 -7.26 -12.00
C PRO A 60 -7.81 -7.52 -13.14
N LEU A 61 -8.96 -8.13 -12.83
CA LEU A 61 -10.07 -8.37 -13.76
C LEU A 61 -11.39 -7.79 -13.20
N PRO A 62 -11.56 -6.45 -13.14
CA PRO A 62 -12.71 -5.81 -12.48
C PRO A 62 -14.07 -6.23 -13.06
N SER A 63 -14.12 -6.59 -14.34
CA SER A 63 -15.33 -7.09 -15.00
C SER A 63 -15.86 -8.41 -14.42
N ARG A 64 -15.14 -9.04 -13.50
CA ARG A 64 -15.51 -10.27 -12.80
C ARG A 64 -15.61 -10.10 -11.29
N ASP A 65 -15.60 -8.89 -10.74
CA ASP A 65 -15.70 -8.67 -9.28
C ASP A 65 -16.97 -9.28 -8.68
N ASP A 66 -18.08 -9.30 -9.43
CA ASP A 66 -19.33 -9.99 -9.06
C ASP A 66 -19.13 -11.48 -8.76
N HIS A 67 -18.16 -12.14 -9.42
CA HIS A 67 -17.82 -13.53 -9.13
C HIS A 67 -17.28 -13.67 -7.71
N CYS A 68 -16.44 -12.74 -7.25
CA CYS A 68 -15.86 -12.76 -5.92
C CYS A 68 -16.86 -12.33 -4.83
N LEU A 69 -17.84 -11.49 -5.18
CA LEU A 69 -18.95 -11.14 -4.28
C LEU A 69 -19.88 -12.35 -4.02
N ALA A 70 -20.11 -13.21 -5.02
CA ALA A 70 -21.00 -14.36 -4.91
C ALA A 70 -20.40 -15.55 -4.14
N LEU A 71 -19.07 -15.62 -3.99
CA LEU A 71 -18.38 -16.69 -3.28
C LEU A 71 -18.51 -16.51 -1.75
N SER A 72 -19.61 -17.04 -1.22
CA SER A 72 -19.82 -17.18 0.22
C SER A 72 -18.99 -18.35 0.78
N LYS A 73 -17.81 -18.02 1.33
CA LYS A 73 -17.03 -18.81 2.31
C LYS A 73 -16.19 -20.05 1.91
N SER A 74 -16.11 -20.55 0.69
CA SER A 74 -15.10 -21.60 0.42
C SER A 74 -14.64 -21.73 -1.02
N GLU A 75 -13.34 -21.96 -1.15
CA GLU A 75 -12.53 -22.18 -2.36
C GLU A 75 -12.15 -20.89 -3.11
N ASN A 76 -10.84 -20.59 -3.15
CA ASN A 76 -10.18 -19.46 -3.84
C ASN A 76 -10.42 -18.03 -3.33
N ARG A 77 -11.11 -17.82 -2.21
CA ARG A 77 -11.17 -16.50 -1.57
C ARG A 77 -10.02 -16.34 -0.58
N SER A 78 -9.07 -15.47 -0.91
CA SER A 78 -8.08 -14.98 0.07
C SER A 78 -8.73 -13.96 1.01
N GLN A 79 -8.12 -13.70 2.16
CA GLN A 79 -8.66 -12.73 3.13
C GLN A 79 -8.96 -11.39 2.44
N GLU A 80 -10.03 -10.73 2.87
CA GLU A 80 -10.38 -9.38 2.41
C GLU A 80 -9.30 -8.43 2.91
N VAL A 81 -8.37 -8.06 2.01
CA VAL A 81 -7.30 -7.12 2.33
C VAL A 81 -7.61 -5.81 1.61
N CYS A 82 -8.29 -4.92 2.35
CA CYS A 82 -8.07 -3.49 2.16
C CYS A 82 -6.62 -3.23 2.59
N TYR A 83 -5.81 -2.75 1.65
CA TYR A 83 -4.39 -2.50 1.90
C TYR A 83 -4.17 -1.30 2.82
N GLY A 84 -5.19 -0.45 2.98
CA GLY A 84 -5.16 0.69 3.88
C GLY A 84 -5.16 0.33 5.37
N VAL A 85 -4.86 1.35 6.16
CA VAL A 85 -4.92 1.35 7.61
C VAL A 85 -6.30 1.85 8.01
N ASN A 86 -6.96 1.22 8.98
CA ASN A 86 -8.24 1.72 9.51
C ASN A 86 -9.33 1.94 8.42
N GLN A 87 -9.37 1.11 7.39
CA GLN A 87 -10.40 1.15 6.35
C GLN A 87 -11.60 0.26 6.69
N ASP A 88 -12.80 0.71 6.32
CA ASP A 88 -14.02 -0.08 6.36
C ASP A 88 -13.97 -1.23 5.33
N ALA A 89 -15.00 -2.09 5.31
CA ALA A 89 -15.04 -3.23 4.40
C ALA A 89 -15.09 -2.83 2.91
N SER A 90 -15.45 -1.57 2.61
CA SER A 90 -15.51 -1.05 1.23
C SER A 90 -14.20 -0.41 0.76
N CYS A 91 -13.23 -0.24 1.65
CA CYS A 91 -12.01 0.56 1.48
C CYS A 91 -12.26 2.05 1.14
N ALA A 92 -13.51 2.53 1.20
CA ALA A 92 -13.88 3.89 0.80
C ALA A 92 -13.92 4.88 1.98
N ALA A 93 -14.00 4.38 3.22
CA ALA A 93 -14.06 5.19 4.42
C ALA A 93 -13.22 4.60 5.56
N ALA A 94 -13.04 5.36 6.64
CA ALA A 94 -12.48 4.77 7.86
C ALA A 94 -13.43 3.77 8.51
N LYS A 95 -12.85 2.72 9.10
CA LYS A 95 -13.55 1.70 9.89
C LYS A 95 -14.10 2.27 11.20
N ALA A 96 -13.32 3.14 11.83
CA ALA A 96 -13.66 3.82 13.08
C ALA A 96 -12.80 5.08 13.21
N ASP A 97 -13.20 6.01 14.07
CA ASP A 97 -12.31 7.08 14.50
C ASP A 97 -11.15 6.46 15.30
N LEU A 98 -9.92 6.88 15.01
CA LEU A 98 -8.74 6.49 15.78
C LEU A 98 -8.43 7.60 16.79
N PRO A 99 -8.88 7.46 18.06
CA PRO A 99 -8.48 8.39 19.09
C PRO A 99 -6.98 8.20 19.33
N LEU A 100 -6.22 9.25 19.05
CA LEU A 100 -4.87 9.41 19.56
C LEU A 100 -4.97 9.98 20.99
N GLU A 101 -3.86 9.97 21.71
CA GLU A 101 -3.84 10.54 23.06
C GLU A 101 -4.21 12.03 23.04
N SER A 102 -4.95 12.48 24.05
CA SER A 102 -5.21 13.90 24.33
C SER A 102 -6.05 14.68 23.31
N GLY A 103 -7.07 14.05 22.71
CA GLY A 103 -8.09 14.75 21.89
C GLY A 103 -7.77 14.89 20.40
N VAL A 104 -6.77 14.16 19.89
CA VAL A 104 -6.51 14.11 18.44
C VAL A 104 -7.24 12.90 17.84
N ASP A 105 -8.01 13.09 16.78
CA ASP A 105 -8.75 12.02 16.12
C ASP A 105 -8.27 11.84 14.67
N CYS A 106 -7.72 10.67 14.36
CA CYS A 106 -7.38 10.33 12.99
C CYS A 106 -8.57 9.64 12.31
N LYS A 107 -9.09 10.23 11.23
CA LYS A 107 -10.25 9.74 10.47
C LYS A 107 -9.86 9.44 9.02
N ASN A 108 -10.59 8.54 8.36
CA ASN A 108 -10.48 8.29 6.91
C ASN A 108 -9.06 8.05 6.36
N LEU A 109 -8.15 7.48 7.14
CA LEU A 109 -6.87 7.01 6.60
C LEU A 109 -7.13 5.75 5.77
N GLY A 110 -6.54 5.67 4.59
CA GLY A 110 -6.80 4.55 3.69
C GLY A 110 -5.97 4.58 2.42
N ALA A 111 -5.63 3.40 1.90
CA ALA A 111 -4.97 3.24 0.62
C ALA A 111 -5.70 2.17 -0.19
N GLU A 112 -5.89 2.42 -1.48
CA GLU A 112 -6.44 1.48 -2.43
C GLU A 112 -5.46 1.27 -3.58
N ALA A 113 -5.27 0.01 -3.99
CA ALA A 113 -4.46 -0.36 -5.13
C ALA A 113 -4.90 -1.72 -5.68
N GLY A 114 -4.84 -1.91 -7.00
CA GLY A 114 -4.89 -3.21 -7.65
C GLY A 114 -3.49 -3.81 -7.74
N LEU A 115 -3.33 -5.10 -7.45
CA LEU A 115 -2.04 -5.79 -7.52
C LEU A 115 -1.88 -6.41 -8.90
N PHE A 116 -0.68 -6.32 -9.48
CA PHE A 116 -0.32 -7.15 -10.62
C PHE A 116 1.06 -7.76 -10.45
N TYR A 117 1.26 -8.92 -11.05
CA TYR A 117 2.59 -9.50 -11.19
C TYR A 117 2.70 -10.32 -12.47
N SER A 118 3.91 -10.46 -12.97
CA SER A 118 4.26 -11.31 -14.10
C SER A 118 5.57 -12.01 -13.82
N LEU A 119 5.62 -13.31 -14.06
CA LEU A 119 6.80 -14.16 -13.90
C LEU A 119 7.01 -14.94 -15.19
N ASN A 120 8.23 -14.90 -15.71
CA ASN A 120 8.65 -15.72 -16.84
C ASN A 120 10.02 -16.32 -16.55
N TYR A 121 10.12 -17.64 -16.52
CA TYR A 121 11.38 -18.36 -16.36
C TYR A 121 11.49 -19.60 -17.25
N THR A 122 12.72 -20.05 -17.47
CA THR A 122 13.04 -21.26 -18.23
C THR A 122 14.25 -21.95 -17.64
N MET A 123 14.16 -23.27 -17.42
CA MET A 123 15.23 -24.19 -17.05
C MET A 123 16.08 -23.73 -15.84
N LEU A 124 15.47 -22.97 -14.90
CA LEU A 124 16.08 -22.34 -13.71
C LEU A 124 16.66 -20.93 -13.89
N GLU A 125 16.45 -20.29 -15.04
CA GLU A 125 16.82 -18.90 -15.25
C GLU A 125 15.56 -18.05 -15.34
N VAL A 126 15.51 -16.96 -14.56
CA VAL A 126 14.45 -15.98 -14.70
C VAL A 126 14.74 -15.15 -15.94
N ASN A 127 13.75 -15.09 -16.84
CA ASN A 127 13.83 -14.27 -18.05
C ASN A 127 13.33 -12.86 -17.75
N ALA A 128 12.20 -12.78 -17.03
CA ALA A 128 11.62 -11.52 -16.60
C ALA A 128 10.74 -11.70 -15.35
N VAL A 129 10.73 -10.67 -14.50
CA VAL A 129 9.78 -10.50 -13.40
C VAL A 129 9.23 -9.09 -13.48
N ALA A 130 7.93 -8.94 -13.38
CA ALA A 130 7.27 -7.65 -13.21
C ALA A 130 6.38 -7.71 -11.97
N VAL A 131 6.43 -6.67 -11.15
CA VAL A 131 5.55 -6.53 -10.00
C VAL A 131 5.17 -5.06 -9.88
N GLY A 132 3.93 -4.82 -9.51
CA GLY A 132 3.48 -3.46 -9.31
C GLY A 132 2.04 -3.36 -8.87
N PHE A 133 1.60 -2.12 -8.87
CA PHE A 133 0.28 -1.71 -8.46
C PHE A 133 -0.38 -0.89 -9.58
N ARG A 134 -1.69 -1.03 -9.72
CA ARG A 134 -2.52 -0.26 -10.63
C ARG A 134 -3.53 0.58 -9.85
N GLY A 135 -3.76 1.80 -10.31
CA GLY A 135 -4.75 2.72 -9.75
C GLY A 135 -4.50 3.01 -8.27
N MET A 136 -3.25 3.21 -7.86
CA MET A 136 -2.94 3.52 -6.47
C MET A 136 -3.51 4.89 -6.07
N THR A 137 -4.32 4.89 -5.01
CA THR A 137 -4.85 6.11 -4.40
C THR A 137 -4.67 6.03 -2.89
N LEU A 138 -4.12 7.09 -2.31
CA LEU A 138 -3.99 7.26 -0.87
C LEU A 138 -4.96 8.36 -0.43
N LYS A 139 -5.81 8.07 0.55
CA LYS A 139 -6.72 9.03 1.19
C LYS A 139 -6.42 9.10 2.67
N GLY A 140 -6.55 10.29 3.24
CA GLY A 140 -6.34 10.49 4.66
C GLY A 140 -7.06 11.73 5.13
N ALA A 141 -7.69 11.66 6.29
CA ALA A 141 -8.07 12.85 7.04
C ALA A 141 -7.36 12.82 8.40
N LEU A 142 -6.99 13.98 8.88
CA LEU A 142 -6.47 14.10 10.22
C LEU A 142 -7.06 15.33 10.85
N GLU A 143 -7.78 15.13 11.95
CA GLU A 143 -8.45 16.18 12.70
C GLU A 143 -7.94 16.16 14.13
N LEU A 144 -7.82 17.33 14.72
CA LEU A 144 -7.47 17.53 16.11
C LEU A 144 -8.61 18.29 16.75
N HIS A 145 -9.15 17.77 17.84
CA HIS A 145 -10.22 18.41 18.61
C HIS A 145 -9.67 18.81 19.99
N THR A 146 -9.44 20.10 20.21
CA THR A 146 -8.97 20.58 21.51
C THR A 146 -10.14 21.02 22.37
N SER A 147 -10.06 20.78 23.68
CA SER A 147 -11.06 21.21 24.67
C SER A 147 -10.63 22.52 25.34
N PRO A 148 -11.58 23.38 25.77
CA PRO A 148 -11.31 24.59 26.57
C PRO A 148 -10.47 24.38 27.83
N SER A 149 -10.39 23.15 28.35
CA SER A 149 -9.58 22.80 29.52
C SER A 149 -8.09 22.59 29.22
N ALA A 150 -7.70 22.51 27.94
CA ALA A 150 -6.32 22.32 27.51
C ALA A 150 -5.55 23.64 27.51
N SER A 151 -5.05 24.09 28.67
CA SER A 151 -4.13 25.22 28.75
C SER A 151 -2.71 24.81 28.33
N LYS A 152 -2.01 25.64 27.53
CA LYS A 152 -0.59 25.51 27.14
C LYS A 152 -0.07 24.07 27.08
N VAL A 153 -0.36 23.41 25.96
CA VAL A 153 0.00 22.01 25.76
C VAL A 153 1.04 21.91 24.65
N ALA A 154 2.19 21.34 24.96
CA ALA A 154 3.14 20.85 23.97
C ALA A 154 3.15 19.33 24.04
N MET A 155 2.72 18.68 22.97
CA MET A 155 2.75 17.23 22.84
C MET A 155 3.41 16.80 21.55
N LYS A 156 4.02 15.62 21.62
CA LYS A 156 4.51 14.90 20.47
C LYS A 156 4.30 13.42 20.74
N GLY A 157 3.97 12.67 19.71
CA GLY A 157 3.75 11.25 19.83
C GLY A 157 3.93 10.55 18.50
N SER A 158 3.95 9.22 18.58
CA SER A 158 4.00 8.34 17.43
C SER A 158 3.00 7.22 17.65
N LYS A 159 2.22 6.90 16.62
CA LYS A 159 1.23 5.82 16.65
C LYS A 159 1.48 4.90 15.48
N VAL A 160 1.76 3.63 15.77
CA VAL A 160 1.69 2.57 14.77
C VAL A 160 0.21 2.36 14.45
N LEU A 161 -0.18 2.70 13.23
CA LEU A 161 -1.56 2.54 12.76
C LEU A 161 -1.77 1.16 12.12
N ARG A 162 -0.73 0.63 11.47
CA ARG A 162 -0.65 -0.76 11.00
C ARG A 162 0.79 -1.23 11.17
N ASP A 163 0.95 -2.39 11.78
CA ASP A 163 2.27 -2.99 11.97
C ASP A 163 2.76 -3.67 10.67
N ASN A 164 3.97 -4.23 10.72
CA ASN A 164 4.56 -4.90 9.57
C ASN A 164 4.03 -6.34 9.36
N GLN A 165 2.79 -6.63 9.78
CA GLN A 165 2.21 -7.94 9.53
C GLN A 165 1.82 -8.07 8.06
N ALA A 166 2.63 -8.85 7.33
CA ALA A 166 2.31 -9.25 5.97
C ALA A 166 1.09 -10.18 5.96
N THR A 167 0.13 -9.88 5.10
CA THR A 167 -1.03 -10.74 4.84
C THR A 167 -0.83 -11.46 3.52
N ARG A 168 -0.98 -12.78 3.52
CA ARG A 168 -0.91 -13.57 2.29
C ARG A 168 -2.20 -13.38 1.49
N VAL A 169 -2.11 -12.74 0.33
CA VAL A 169 -3.24 -12.39 -0.54
C VAL A 169 -3.42 -13.33 -1.71
N VAL A 170 -2.38 -14.08 -2.07
CA VAL A 170 -2.45 -15.16 -3.04
C VAL A 170 -1.74 -16.36 -2.45
N HIS A 171 -2.40 -17.52 -2.49
CA HIS A 171 -1.80 -18.79 -2.10
C HIS A 171 -2.50 -19.93 -2.84
N THR A 172 -2.08 -20.16 -4.07
CA THR A 172 -2.73 -21.15 -4.94
C THR A 172 -1.72 -21.94 -5.76
N LEU A 173 -2.15 -23.09 -6.26
CA LEU A 173 -1.42 -23.91 -7.22
C LEU A 173 -2.01 -23.68 -8.62
N VAL A 174 -1.15 -23.48 -9.62
CA VAL A 174 -1.55 -23.34 -11.02
C VAL A 174 -0.93 -24.41 -11.91
N GLY A 175 -1.60 -24.75 -13.01
CA GLY A 175 -1.04 -25.64 -14.03
C GLY A 175 -0.77 -27.06 -13.53
N CYS A 176 -1.60 -27.57 -12.62
CA CYS A 176 -1.55 -28.97 -12.23
C CYS A 176 -1.85 -29.89 -13.43
N PRO A 177 -1.16 -31.04 -13.57
CA PRO A 177 -0.34 -31.72 -12.55
C PRO A 177 1.13 -31.27 -12.46
N VAL A 178 1.58 -30.28 -13.24
CA VAL A 178 2.92 -29.68 -13.07
C VAL A 178 2.96 -28.72 -11.87
N CYS A 179 1.81 -28.21 -11.43
CA CYS A 179 1.57 -27.46 -10.18
C CYS A 179 2.68 -26.49 -9.77
N VAL A 180 2.53 -25.20 -10.08
CA VAL A 180 3.40 -24.14 -9.55
C VAL A 180 2.68 -23.41 -8.42
N ARG A 181 3.33 -23.28 -7.25
CA ARG A 181 2.78 -22.49 -6.14
C ARG A 181 3.04 -21.01 -6.35
N VAL A 182 1.95 -20.26 -6.43
CA VAL A 182 1.97 -18.79 -6.39
C VAL A 182 1.62 -18.37 -4.97
N SER A 183 2.57 -17.71 -4.30
CA SER A 183 2.35 -17.15 -2.97
C SER A 183 2.77 -15.69 -2.96
N VAL A 184 1.80 -14.80 -2.79
CA VAL A 184 2.03 -13.35 -2.72
C VAL A 184 1.52 -12.83 -1.39
N SER A 185 2.37 -12.07 -0.70
CA SER A 185 2.05 -11.40 0.56
C SER A 185 2.13 -9.89 0.37
N VAL A 186 1.24 -9.17 1.05
CA VAL A 186 1.25 -7.71 1.05
C VAL A 186 1.26 -7.21 2.48
N ALA A 187 2.13 -6.26 2.76
CA ALA A 187 2.16 -5.51 4.01
C ALA A 187 1.99 -4.01 3.72
N MET A 188 1.42 -3.29 4.68
CA MET A 188 1.42 -1.83 4.66
C MET A 188 1.70 -1.30 6.06
N PRO A 189 2.92 -1.47 6.59
CA PRO A 189 3.29 -0.82 7.83
C PRO A 189 3.10 0.69 7.69
N THR A 190 2.42 1.28 8.67
CA THR A 190 2.13 2.71 8.69
C THR A 190 2.25 3.24 10.10
N THR A 191 3.04 4.30 10.23
CA THR A 191 3.23 5.05 11.47
C THR A 191 2.82 6.49 11.24
N LEU A 192 2.11 7.07 12.21
CA LEU A 192 1.76 8.48 12.26
C LEU A 192 2.52 9.15 13.40
N ASP A 193 3.40 10.06 13.06
CA ASP A 193 4.05 10.98 13.97
C ASP A 193 3.26 12.29 14.01
N TYR A 194 3.01 12.79 15.22
CA TYR A 194 2.27 14.02 15.43
C TYR A 194 2.94 14.90 16.48
N SER A 195 2.73 16.20 16.35
CA SER A 195 3.15 17.21 17.32
C SER A 195 2.13 18.34 17.36
N LEU A 196 1.85 18.84 18.55
CA LEU A 196 0.95 19.96 18.78
C LEU A 196 1.57 20.89 19.81
N ALA A 197 1.60 22.16 19.50
CA ALA A 197 1.93 23.22 20.45
C ALA A 197 0.78 24.23 20.48
N LEU A 198 0.05 24.26 21.58
CA LEU A 198 -0.98 25.26 21.90
C LEU A 198 -0.40 26.28 22.86
N ASN A 199 -0.57 27.56 22.57
CA ASN A 199 -0.12 28.64 23.47
C ASN A 199 -1.22 29.14 24.42
N ASP A 200 -2.48 28.85 24.11
CA ASP A 200 -3.66 29.35 24.83
C ASP A 200 -4.76 28.28 24.85
N ALA A 201 -5.70 28.40 25.79
CA ALA A 201 -6.81 27.46 25.94
C ALA A 201 -7.83 27.65 24.81
N ALA A 202 -8.16 26.57 24.10
CA ALA A 202 -8.94 26.65 22.87
C ALA A 202 -9.95 25.50 22.72
N ASP A 203 -11.17 25.83 22.30
CA ASP A 203 -12.03 24.91 21.57
C ASP A 203 -11.75 25.08 20.08
N LEU A 204 -11.05 24.10 19.51
CA LEU A 204 -10.54 24.18 18.14
C LEU A 204 -10.61 22.80 17.50
N THR A 205 -11.19 22.76 16.31
CA THR A 205 -11.01 21.66 15.38
C THR A 205 -10.10 22.11 14.24
N VAL A 206 -8.96 21.45 14.09
CA VAL A 206 -8.01 21.71 13.00
C VAL A 206 -7.59 20.42 12.33
N GLY A 207 -7.39 20.48 11.03
CA GLY A 207 -7.02 19.30 10.29
C GLY A 207 -6.77 19.52 8.81
N ALA A 208 -6.60 18.42 8.11
CA ALA A 208 -6.65 18.39 6.66
C ALA A 208 -7.12 17.03 6.16
N GLU A 209 -7.84 17.08 5.06
CA GLU A 209 -8.10 15.94 4.19
C GLU A 209 -7.10 15.98 3.04
N MET A 210 -6.51 14.83 2.74
CA MET A 210 -5.55 14.66 1.66
C MET A 210 -6.00 13.47 0.82
N GLU A 211 -5.90 13.65 -0.49
CA GLU A 211 -6.03 12.58 -1.46
C GLU A 211 -4.86 12.67 -2.44
N VAL A 212 -4.17 11.56 -2.62
CA VAL A 212 -3.01 11.43 -3.51
C VAL A 212 -3.33 10.34 -4.51
N GLU A 213 -3.52 10.70 -5.77
CA GLU A 213 -3.61 9.75 -6.86
C GLU A 213 -2.19 9.46 -7.32
N ILE A 214 -1.67 8.28 -6.96
CA ILE A 214 -0.32 7.86 -7.31
C ILE A 214 -0.31 7.25 -8.71
N GLY A 215 -1.38 6.54 -9.07
CA GLY A 215 -1.57 5.90 -10.38
C GLY A 215 -0.89 4.54 -10.49
N ASP A 216 -0.43 4.20 -11.69
CA ASP A 216 0.17 2.90 -11.98
C ASP A 216 1.68 2.94 -11.77
N MET A 217 2.18 2.01 -10.96
CA MET A 217 3.59 1.92 -10.64
C MET A 217 4.07 0.48 -10.69
N SER A 218 5.19 0.27 -11.37
CA SER A 218 5.78 -1.06 -11.42
C SER A 218 7.27 -1.09 -11.67
N MET A 219 7.86 -2.20 -11.24
CA MET A 219 9.22 -2.56 -11.52
C MET A 219 9.25 -3.85 -12.31
N THR A 220 9.97 -3.80 -13.43
CA THR A 220 10.22 -4.95 -14.29
C THR A 220 11.70 -5.20 -14.35
N TRP A 221 12.12 -6.41 -14.01
CA TRP A 221 13.46 -6.90 -14.30
C TRP A 221 13.42 -7.80 -15.53
N GLU A 222 14.34 -7.58 -16.46
CA GLU A 222 14.55 -8.46 -17.61
C GLU A 222 16.02 -8.89 -17.68
N LYS A 223 16.29 -10.18 -17.91
CA LYS A 223 17.66 -10.73 -17.93
C LYS A 223 18.63 -9.95 -18.83
N LYS A 224 18.16 -9.47 -19.98
CA LYS A 224 18.98 -8.74 -20.97
C LYS A 224 19.10 -7.24 -20.71
N HIS A 225 18.13 -6.65 -20.03
CA HIS A 225 18.02 -5.18 -19.92
C HIS A 225 18.12 -4.67 -18.47
N GLY A 226 18.14 -5.57 -17.48
CA GLY A 226 18.11 -5.22 -16.07
C GLY A 226 16.77 -4.65 -15.63
N TRP A 227 16.80 -3.82 -14.60
CA TRP A 227 15.62 -3.16 -14.05
C TRP A 227 15.13 -2.02 -14.93
N LYS A 228 13.83 -2.01 -15.17
CA LYS A 228 13.08 -0.94 -15.80
C LYS A 228 11.94 -0.55 -14.87
N LYS A 229 11.82 0.75 -14.65
CA LYS A 229 10.69 1.33 -13.95
C LYS A 229 9.63 1.75 -14.97
N SER A 230 8.38 1.36 -14.74
CA SER A 230 7.23 1.87 -15.49
C SER A 230 6.35 2.68 -14.54
N VAL A 231 6.39 4.00 -14.71
CA VAL A 231 5.45 4.94 -14.10
C VAL A 231 4.67 5.56 -15.24
N GLU A 232 3.41 5.16 -15.38
CA GLU A 232 2.56 5.64 -16.47
C GLU A 232 1.87 6.95 -16.11
N THR A 233 1.64 7.19 -14.81
CA THR A 233 0.90 8.34 -14.30
C THR A 233 1.77 9.23 -13.43
N LYS A 234 1.66 10.55 -13.58
CA LYS A 234 2.30 11.49 -12.66
C LYS A 234 1.43 11.63 -11.41
N PRO A 235 1.96 11.43 -10.19
CA PRO A 235 1.16 11.57 -8.99
C PRO A 235 0.50 12.95 -8.87
N THR A 236 -0.78 12.97 -8.55
CA THR A 236 -1.53 14.19 -8.22
C THR A 236 -1.81 14.21 -6.72
N MET A 237 -1.96 15.42 -6.16
CA MET A 237 -2.26 15.60 -4.74
C MET A 237 -3.29 16.72 -4.58
N THR A 238 -4.41 16.37 -4.00
CA THR A 238 -5.45 17.29 -3.53
C THR A 238 -5.41 17.33 -2.01
N MET A 239 -5.65 18.52 -1.46
CA MET A 239 -5.65 18.71 -0.01
C MET A 239 -6.59 19.84 0.37
N SER A 240 -7.41 19.59 1.39
CA SER A 240 -8.47 20.45 1.89
C SER A 240 -8.29 20.67 3.39
N PRO A 241 -7.98 21.89 3.85
CA PRO A 241 -7.81 22.17 5.28
C PRO A 241 -9.16 22.22 6.02
N VAL A 242 -9.20 21.60 7.19
CA VAL A 242 -10.31 21.62 8.15
C VAL A 242 -9.99 22.63 9.26
N LEU A 243 -10.91 23.56 9.50
CA LEU A 243 -10.73 24.62 10.49
C LEU A 243 -12.09 25.07 11.04
N SER A 244 -12.27 24.96 12.35
CA SER A 244 -13.37 25.57 13.10
C SER A 244 -12.95 25.82 14.56
N GLY A 245 -13.46 26.88 15.19
CA GLY A 245 -13.12 27.21 16.59
C GLY A 245 -13.61 28.60 16.98
N ASN A 246 -13.61 28.88 18.28
CA ASN A 246 -14.30 30.05 18.88
C ASN A 246 -13.40 31.00 19.70
N VAL A 247 -12.07 30.96 19.57
CA VAL A 247 -11.18 31.67 20.52
C VAL A 247 -9.84 32.13 19.93
N ASP A 248 -9.13 32.96 20.71
CA ASP A 248 -7.78 33.47 20.44
C ASP A 248 -6.75 32.33 20.51
N VAL A 249 -6.37 31.81 19.34
CA VAL A 249 -5.53 30.61 19.21
C VAL A 249 -4.24 30.92 18.48
N ARG A 250 -3.12 30.52 19.10
CA ARG A 250 -1.87 30.24 18.41
C ARG A 250 -1.52 28.79 18.56
N ALA A 251 -1.63 28.03 17.47
CA ALA A 251 -1.37 26.60 17.45
C ALA A 251 -0.35 26.23 16.36
N GLN A 252 0.51 25.27 16.64
CA GLN A 252 1.33 24.61 15.63
C GLN A 252 1.02 23.12 15.65
N LEU A 253 0.67 22.58 14.49
CA LEU A 253 0.38 21.17 14.28
C LEU A 253 1.41 20.62 13.29
N GLY A 254 2.18 19.64 13.70
CA GLY A 254 3.07 18.90 12.82
C GLY A 254 2.57 17.48 12.67
N LEU A 255 2.25 17.06 11.45
CA LEU A 255 1.81 15.72 11.13
C LEU A 255 2.75 15.11 10.10
N GLN A 256 3.16 13.88 10.33
CA GLN A 256 4.00 13.14 9.40
C GLN A 256 3.57 11.68 9.43
N MET A 257 3.25 11.13 8.27
CA MET A 257 2.99 9.71 8.13
C MET A 257 4.17 9.07 7.41
N SER A 258 4.58 7.90 7.86
CA SER A 258 5.48 7.01 7.14
C SER A 258 4.73 5.73 6.85
N SER A 259 4.57 5.41 5.57
CA SER A 259 3.90 4.20 5.11
C SER A 259 4.75 3.50 4.06
N SER A 260 4.78 2.17 4.07
CA SER A 260 5.47 1.39 3.04
C SER A 260 4.51 0.35 2.50
N LEU A 261 4.09 0.45 1.24
CA LEU A 261 3.31 -0.60 0.60
C LEU A 261 4.27 -1.66 0.05
N GLN A 262 4.22 -2.86 0.62
CA GLN A 262 5.19 -3.91 0.39
C GLN A 262 4.51 -5.10 -0.25
N VAL A 263 4.98 -5.52 -1.43
CA VAL A 263 4.60 -6.80 -2.04
C VAL A 263 5.80 -7.73 -1.98
N ASP A 264 5.56 -8.94 -1.48
CA ASP A 264 6.53 -10.03 -1.45
C ASP A 264 5.96 -11.22 -2.22
N ILE A 265 6.68 -11.67 -3.22
CA ILE A 265 6.41 -12.89 -3.99
C ILE A 265 7.40 -13.94 -3.48
N ASP A 266 6.88 -14.97 -2.81
CA ASP A 266 7.66 -15.96 -2.07
C ASP A 266 8.80 -16.53 -2.94
N LYS A 267 10.03 -16.42 -2.43
CA LYS A 267 11.28 -16.94 -3.05
C LYS A 267 11.61 -16.37 -4.42
N LEU A 268 11.01 -15.26 -4.83
CA LEU A 268 11.18 -14.68 -6.15
C LEU A 268 11.61 -13.23 -6.08
N ALA A 269 10.77 -12.35 -5.53
CA ALA A 269 11.00 -10.92 -5.60
C ALA A 269 10.18 -10.19 -4.54
N TRP A 270 10.65 -9.01 -4.15
CA TRP A 270 9.85 -8.05 -3.40
C TRP A 270 9.91 -6.68 -4.05
N TYR A 271 8.86 -5.89 -3.83
CA TYR A 271 8.76 -4.52 -4.31
C TYR A 271 8.06 -3.66 -3.27
N HIS A 272 8.76 -2.62 -2.84
CA HIS A 272 8.32 -1.71 -1.79
C HIS A 272 8.15 -0.30 -2.34
N VAL A 273 7.06 0.34 -1.92
CA VAL A 273 6.73 1.73 -2.22
C VAL A 273 6.60 2.47 -0.91
N ASP A 274 7.60 3.29 -0.60
CA ASP A 274 7.58 4.12 0.60
C ASP A 274 6.95 5.46 0.30
N MET A 275 6.06 5.87 1.18
CA MET A 275 5.27 7.09 1.11
C MET A 275 5.45 7.85 2.42
N ALA A 276 5.81 9.12 2.30
CA ALA A 276 5.98 9.99 3.45
C ALA A 276 5.28 11.34 3.24
N PRO A 277 3.95 11.42 3.42
CA PRO A 277 3.28 12.70 3.50
C PRO A 277 3.56 13.38 4.84
N SER A 278 3.76 14.69 4.79
CA SER A 278 3.84 15.56 5.96
C SER A 278 2.98 16.79 5.78
N PHE A 279 2.44 17.29 6.90
CA PHE A 279 1.54 18.42 6.95
C PHE A 279 1.81 19.30 8.18
N PRO A 280 2.96 19.99 8.23
CA PRO A 280 3.16 21.09 9.17
C PRO A 280 2.21 22.25 8.88
N THR A 281 1.48 22.66 9.90
CA THR A 281 0.51 23.75 9.86
C THR A 281 0.67 24.68 11.06
N ARG A 282 0.53 25.97 10.82
CA ARG A 282 0.44 27.02 11.84
C ARG A 282 -0.95 27.64 11.79
N PHE A 283 -1.52 27.90 12.96
CA PHE A 283 -2.79 28.58 13.12
C PHE A 283 -2.56 29.84 13.94
N GLU A 284 -3.08 30.95 13.42
CA GLU A 284 -2.94 32.27 14.04
C GLU A 284 -4.26 33.03 13.91
N LEU A 285 -4.77 33.55 15.02
CA LEU A 285 -5.83 34.54 15.00
C LEU A 285 -5.28 35.88 14.48
N LYS A 286 -5.89 36.41 13.44
CA LYS A 286 -5.67 37.77 12.92
C LYS A 286 -6.80 38.68 13.38
N ASP A 287 -6.46 39.96 13.54
CA ASP A 287 -7.39 41.01 13.90
C ASP A 287 -8.14 40.72 15.21
N SER A 288 -7.43 40.19 16.22
CA SER A 288 -8.00 39.78 17.51
C SER A 288 -8.71 40.91 18.28
N SER A 289 -8.43 42.17 17.95
CA SER A 289 -9.10 43.36 18.51
C SER A 289 -10.27 43.89 17.65
N SER A 290 -10.61 43.22 16.55
CA SER A 290 -11.70 43.58 15.63
C SER A 290 -13.02 42.93 16.06
N THR A 291 -14.14 43.48 15.61
CA THR A 291 -15.48 42.87 15.74
C THR A 291 -15.66 41.64 14.85
N SER A 292 -14.66 41.31 14.04
CA SER A 292 -14.65 40.13 13.16
C SER A 292 -13.24 39.54 13.12
N PRO A 293 -12.79 38.89 14.19
CA PRO A 293 -11.50 38.22 14.22
C PRO A 293 -11.50 37.04 13.24
N THR A 294 -10.37 36.81 12.57
CA THR A 294 -10.24 35.75 11.56
C THR A 294 -9.19 34.75 11.99
N LEU A 295 -9.53 33.48 12.03
CA LEU A 295 -8.58 32.41 12.29
C LEU A 295 -7.98 31.96 10.97
N CYS A 296 -6.67 32.13 10.82
CA CYS A 296 -5.95 31.74 9.61
C CYS A 296 -5.08 30.51 9.86
N SER A 297 -4.99 29.64 8.86
CA SER A 297 -4.08 28.50 8.80
C SER A 297 -3.08 28.67 7.67
N ASP A 298 -1.80 28.52 7.98
CA ASP A 298 -0.69 28.44 7.03
C ASP A 298 -0.08 27.05 7.09
N SER A 299 -0.30 26.27 6.03
CA SER A 299 0.12 24.87 5.98
C SER A 299 1.09 24.62 4.84
N HIS A 300 2.02 23.69 5.03
CA HIS A 300 2.92 23.22 3.98
C HIS A 300 2.82 21.70 3.87
N ALA A 301 1.98 21.20 2.95
CA ALA A 301 2.00 19.77 2.67
C ALA A 301 3.20 19.41 1.84
N GLU A 302 3.87 18.34 2.20
CA GLU A 302 4.86 17.68 1.38
C GLU A 302 4.48 16.22 1.22
N PHE A 303 4.55 15.72 0.00
CA PHE A 303 4.43 14.29 -0.28
C PHE A 303 5.70 13.83 -0.98
N SER A 304 6.34 12.80 -0.44
CA SER A 304 7.41 12.09 -1.12
C SER A 304 7.10 10.62 -1.28
N LEU A 305 7.56 10.08 -2.39
CA LEU A 305 7.41 8.69 -2.75
C LEU A 305 8.76 8.14 -3.23
N SER A 306 9.16 7.00 -2.69
CA SER A 306 10.34 6.24 -3.11
C SER A 306 10.00 4.77 -3.33
N HIS A 307 10.85 4.12 -4.11
CA HIS A 307 10.65 2.75 -4.52
C HIS A 307 11.94 1.95 -4.33
N GLU A 308 11.77 0.67 -4.05
CA GLU A 308 12.86 -0.28 -3.90
C GLU A 308 12.37 -1.66 -4.33
N ALA A 309 13.22 -2.44 -4.98
CA ALA A 309 12.87 -3.77 -5.47
C ALA A 309 14.07 -4.72 -5.38
N ASP A 310 13.79 -5.98 -5.02
CA ASP A 310 14.73 -7.08 -5.17
C ASP A 310 14.14 -8.20 -6.01
N LEU A 311 15.02 -8.82 -6.78
CA LEU A 311 14.85 -10.16 -7.32
C LEU A 311 15.74 -11.08 -6.47
N HIS A 312 15.15 -12.01 -5.75
CA HIS A 312 15.82 -13.02 -4.94
C HIS A 312 15.31 -14.42 -5.32
N VAL A 313 15.79 -14.97 -6.43
CA VAL A 313 15.27 -16.25 -6.91
C VAL A 313 15.91 -17.38 -6.12
N SER A 314 15.14 -18.03 -5.26
CA SER A 314 15.58 -19.21 -4.51
C SER A 314 14.91 -20.47 -5.05
N MET A 315 15.70 -21.29 -5.74
CA MET A 315 15.30 -22.62 -6.23
C MET A 315 16.20 -23.67 -5.58
N PHE A 316 15.65 -24.84 -5.23
CA PHE A 316 16.40 -25.92 -4.55
C PHE A 316 17.14 -25.50 -3.25
N ASN A 317 16.58 -24.57 -2.48
CA ASN A 317 17.26 -23.98 -1.31
C ASN A 317 18.62 -23.34 -1.62
N LYS A 318 18.82 -22.89 -2.87
CA LYS A 318 19.97 -22.10 -3.30
C LYS A 318 19.48 -20.80 -3.91
N THR A 319 20.12 -19.69 -3.54
CA THR A 319 19.91 -18.41 -4.20
C THR A 319 20.59 -18.46 -5.57
N HIS A 320 19.80 -18.41 -6.64
CA HIS A 320 20.28 -18.47 -8.02
C HIS A 320 20.50 -17.08 -8.61
N GLU A 321 19.68 -16.11 -8.22
CA GLU A 321 19.77 -14.76 -8.75
C GLU A 321 19.43 -13.73 -7.66
N PHE A 322 20.32 -12.75 -7.49
CA PHE A 322 20.13 -11.61 -6.62
C PHE A 322 20.37 -10.31 -7.40
N LYS A 323 19.32 -9.51 -7.59
CA LYS A 323 19.41 -8.19 -8.23
C LYS A 323 18.64 -7.20 -7.38
N HIS A 324 19.33 -6.16 -6.94
CA HIS A 324 18.76 -5.08 -6.16
C HIS A 324 18.57 -3.82 -7.02
N TRP A 325 17.50 -3.08 -6.74
CA TRP A 325 17.26 -1.75 -7.30
C TRP A 325 16.69 -0.82 -6.22
N GLY A 326 17.29 0.36 -6.09
CA GLY A 326 16.85 1.40 -5.18
C GLY A 326 17.69 1.51 -3.89
N PRO A 327 17.15 2.17 -2.86
CA PRO A 327 15.93 2.98 -2.92
C PRO A 327 16.10 4.20 -3.85
N VAL A 328 15.08 4.51 -4.66
CA VAL A 328 15.06 5.70 -5.53
C VAL A 328 13.88 6.59 -5.16
N LYS A 329 14.15 7.87 -4.92
CA LYS A 329 13.11 8.90 -4.68
C LYS A 329 12.58 9.42 -6.01
N ASP A 330 11.33 9.10 -6.30
CA ASP A 330 10.72 9.33 -7.61
C ASP A 330 9.82 10.56 -7.65
N PHE A 331 9.20 10.88 -6.51
CA PHE A 331 8.33 12.04 -6.40
C PHE A 331 8.61 12.78 -5.11
N SER A 332 8.64 14.10 -5.22
CA SER A 332 8.62 15.01 -4.08
C SER A 332 7.88 16.26 -4.51
N LYS A 333 6.75 16.56 -3.87
CA LYS A 333 6.01 17.78 -4.14
C LYS A 333 5.57 18.43 -2.85
N GLY A 334 5.86 19.72 -2.75
CA GLY A 334 5.34 20.59 -1.71
C GLY A 334 4.18 21.43 -2.24
N LYS A 335 3.19 21.72 -1.39
CA LYS A 335 2.15 22.71 -1.66
C LYS A 335 1.89 23.52 -0.40
N ARG A 336 2.03 24.84 -0.51
CA ARG A 336 1.57 25.75 0.54
C ARG A 336 0.08 25.96 0.42
N LEU A 337 -0.63 25.84 1.53
CA LEU A 337 -2.04 26.19 1.64
C LEU A 337 -2.21 27.33 2.64
N HIS A 338 -3.15 28.21 2.33
CA HIS A 338 -3.60 29.27 3.21
C HIS A 338 -5.12 29.27 3.24
N LYS A 339 -5.73 29.34 4.42
CA LYS A 339 -7.17 29.47 4.61
C LYS A 339 -7.43 30.33 5.83
N CYS A 340 -8.41 31.22 5.75
CA CYS A 340 -8.91 31.95 6.91
C CYS A 340 -10.42 31.73 7.03
N VAL A 341 -10.92 31.68 8.25
CA VAL A 341 -12.35 31.62 8.56
C VAL A 341 -12.67 32.69 9.59
N ASP A 342 -13.85 33.30 9.47
CA ASP A 342 -14.33 34.24 10.48
C ASP A 342 -14.67 33.46 11.76
N VAL A 343 -14.21 33.96 12.90
CA VAL A 343 -14.53 33.38 14.21
C VAL A 343 -15.82 34.03 14.72
N PRO A 344 -16.87 33.26 15.04
CA PRO A 344 -18.09 33.82 15.62
C PRO A 344 -17.76 34.50 16.94
N THR A 345 -17.86 35.83 16.99
CA THR A 345 -17.90 36.57 18.25
C THR A 345 -19.32 36.47 18.77
N ASP A 346 -19.52 35.76 19.88
CA ASP A 346 -20.82 35.72 20.55
C ASP A 346 -21.25 37.17 20.89
N GLU A 347 -22.22 37.70 20.12
CA GLU A 347 -23.00 38.85 20.53
C GLU A 347 -23.91 38.41 21.69
N GLY A 348 -23.39 38.40 22.93
CA GLY A 348 -24.22 37.98 24.06
C GLY A 348 -23.66 37.98 25.48
N LEU A 349 -22.37 38.23 25.72
CA LEU A 349 -21.86 38.34 27.10
C LEU A 349 -21.79 39.81 27.53
N VAL A 350 -22.94 40.28 28.04
CA VAL A 350 -23.00 41.48 28.88
C VAL A 350 -22.17 41.22 30.13
N ILE A 351 -21.02 41.87 30.23
CA ILE A 351 -20.32 42.03 31.51
C ILE A 351 -21.15 43.02 32.32
N VAL A 352 -21.78 42.57 33.40
CA VAL A 352 -22.28 43.42 34.48
C VAL A 352 -21.16 43.62 35.50
#